data_AF-A0A1A9AS10-F1
#
_entry.id   AF-A0A1A9AS10-F1
#
_cell.length_a   1.000
_cell.length_b   1.000
_cell.length_c   1.000
_cell.angle_alpha   90.00
_cell.angle_beta   90.00
_cell.angle_gamma   90.00
#
_symmetry.space_group_name_H-M   'P 1'
#
loop_
_entity.id
_entity.type
_entity.pdbx_description
1 polymer ?
#
loop_
_entity_poly.entity_id
_entity_poly.type
_entity_poly.pdbx_seq_one_letter_code
_entity_poly.pdbx_strand_id
1 'polypeptide(L)'
;MAEGTPDYGFFEHYNDYMDIESKIRENEQNQSISLCSNKISESERSSEITRICKNFVNLFTKLDSEYSQSANTLTSTKYPEFLNCWLNHQLRDKNITASSTFNLYKHIQDNLNDINASDKLKNKIYEIKSTDFDKTNILYELYKILYNFDKHYSNNCLEFLTKLKEYYNKGWKECYEKRDDKFHAALDLFRKTYDKRLSSISNKCKYTGLLVLPELASSESPQLTSTSTGKIGLNLTLNKEKQFFHELPIITDKYPTLKELLSQQYSMLYEYDRNAHKDRIMKILREFIDYCTKNYGNENLEPFLKEFFSEFYSQKKSHYEEIYLECSKNMKSNSYCKEYQECRELLGFHLISLKGNLEDYILSKSKSPKGINTLKGNPSYEEQEDNVETNVKPLVGTVVGGLFLSYFLFKFTPLGPWLHRVILKDKEYLPNFDEENYQYLYEYYPEYDDFNPNNEDVNIAYYPS
;
A
#
# COMPACT_ATOMS: atom_id res chain seq x y z
N MET A 1 31.04 11.01 3.80
CA MET A 1 30.14 12.02 3.20
C MET A 1 28.98 12.23 4.16
N ALA A 2 28.33 13.39 4.10
CA ALA A 2 27.11 13.59 4.89
C ALA A 2 26.03 12.65 4.36
N GLU A 3 25.61 11.69 5.18
CA GLU A 3 24.36 10.98 4.97
C GLU A 3 23.24 11.87 5.52
N GLY A 4 22.13 12.00 4.77
CA GLY A 4 21.03 12.88 5.16
C GLY A 4 19.68 12.19 5.05
N THR A 5 18.74 12.60 5.89
CA THR A 5 17.33 12.20 5.76
C THR A 5 16.65 13.05 4.68
N PRO A 6 15.94 12.45 3.72
CA PRO A 6 15.19 13.18 2.70
C PRO A 6 14.14 14.11 3.31
N ASP A 7 14.02 15.32 2.75
CA ASP A 7 12.91 16.22 3.02
C ASP A 7 11.80 15.97 2.00
N TYR A 8 10.65 15.47 2.43
CA TYR A 8 9.53 15.18 1.53
C TYR A 8 8.77 16.42 1.05
N GLY A 9 9.03 17.60 1.63
CA GLY A 9 8.29 18.83 1.31
C GLY A 9 8.41 19.27 -0.15
N PHE A 10 9.46 18.87 -0.89
CA PHE A 10 9.58 19.21 -2.31
C PHE A 10 8.49 18.55 -3.19
N PHE A 11 7.87 17.45 -2.73
CA PHE A 11 6.85 16.74 -3.50
C PHE A 11 5.60 17.59 -3.75
N GLU A 12 5.31 18.59 -2.90
CA GLU A 12 4.23 19.57 -3.14
C GLU A 12 4.37 20.29 -4.49
N HIS A 13 5.60 20.40 -4.98
CA HIS A 13 5.96 21.11 -6.21
C HIS A 13 6.53 20.18 -7.29
N TYR A 14 6.35 18.87 -7.14
CA TYR A 14 6.94 17.87 -8.02
C TYR A 14 6.62 18.11 -9.51
N ASN A 15 5.37 18.50 -9.82
CA ASN A 15 4.95 18.76 -11.21
C ASN A 15 5.80 19.84 -11.88
N ASP A 16 6.11 20.91 -11.14
CA ASP A 16 6.84 22.06 -11.68
C ASP A 16 8.27 21.66 -12.06
N TYR A 17 8.89 20.80 -11.24
CA TYR A 17 10.23 20.29 -11.53
C TYR A 17 10.24 19.24 -12.65
N MET A 18 9.26 18.33 -12.67
CA MET A 18 9.13 17.32 -13.73
C MET A 18 8.86 17.93 -15.11
N ASP A 19 8.05 18.99 -15.18
CA ASP A 19 7.81 19.67 -16.44
C ASP A 19 9.09 20.32 -16.99
N ILE A 20 10.02 20.72 -16.12
CA ILE A 20 11.34 21.20 -16.50
C ILE A 20 12.23 20.03 -16.95
N GLU A 21 12.29 18.95 -16.17
CA GLU A 21 13.04 17.73 -16.49
C GLU A 21 12.67 17.19 -17.88
N SER A 22 11.36 17.07 -18.17
CA SER A 22 10.87 16.55 -19.46
C SER A 22 11.25 17.41 -20.68
N LYS A 23 11.65 18.67 -20.47
CA LYS A 23 12.10 19.58 -21.54
C LYS A 23 13.60 19.50 -21.79
N ILE A 24 14.36 18.81 -20.94
CA ILE A 24 15.80 18.66 -21.09
C ILE A 24 16.06 17.71 -22.25
N ARG A 25 16.60 18.26 -23.34
CA ARG A 25 17.15 17.48 -24.45
C ARG A 25 18.60 17.16 -24.13
N GLU A 26 19.13 16.06 -24.65
CA GLU A 26 20.57 15.69 -24.61
C GLU A 26 21.44 16.65 -25.46
N ASN A 27 21.16 17.94 -25.48
CA ASN A 27 22.02 18.92 -26.13
C ASN A 27 23.08 19.38 -25.13
N GLU A 28 24.33 19.10 -25.46
CA GLU A 28 25.52 19.39 -24.67
C GLU A 28 25.67 20.90 -24.43
N GLN A 29 25.25 21.40 -23.27
CA GLN A 29 25.62 22.74 -22.83
C GLN A 29 27.10 22.73 -22.44
N ASN A 30 27.87 23.75 -22.85
CA ASN A 30 29.30 23.85 -22.53
C ASN A 30 29.62 23.76 -21.02
N GLN A 31 28.70 24.17 -20.14
CA GLN A 31 28.82 24.04 -18.67
C GLN A 31 28.68 22.60 -18.18
N SER A 32 27.84 21.79 -18.84
CA SER A 32 27.74 20.34 -18.55
C SER A 32 29.03 19.61 -18.93
N ILE A 33 29.74 20.11 -19.94
CA ILE A 33 31.03 19.57 -20.39
C ILE A 33 32.08 19.86 -19.32
N SER A 34 32.27 21.12 -18.89
CA SER A 34 33.35 21.46 -17.94
C SER A 34 33.31 20.66 -16.64
N LEU A 35 32.13 20.50 -16.01
CA LEU A 35 32.01 19.74 -14.77
C LEU A 35 32.11 18.23 -15.01
N CYS A 36 31.51 17.68 -16.08
CA CYS A 36 31.37 16.23 -16.26
C CYS A 36 32.41 15.58 -17.20
N SER A 37 33.35 16.35 -17.76
CA SER A 37 34.39 15.87 -18.71
C SER A 37 35.54 15.08 -18.08
N ASN A 38 35.77 15.23 -16.77
CA ASN A 38 36.87 14.54 -16.09
C ASN A 38 36.52 13.05 -15.89
N LYS A 39 37.52 12.18 -15.72
CA LYS A 39 37.28 10.77 -15.35
C LYS A 39 36.65 10.72 -13.95
N ILE A 40 35.33 10.87 -13.87
CA ILE A 40 34.54 10.78 -12.64
C ILE A 40 34.70 9.40 -12.00
N SER A 41 34.89 8.36 -12.83
CA SER A 41 35.11 7.00 -12.39
C SER A 41 35.99 6.24 -13.40
N GLU A 42 36.90 5.41 -12.91
CA GLU A 42 37.65 4.44 -13.73
C GLU A 42 36.84 3.17 -14.05
N SER A 43 35.55 3.14 -13.68
CA SER A 43 34.67 1.99 -13.95
C SER A 43 34.31 1.82 -15.42
N GLU A 44 33.95 0.59 -15.79
CA GLU A 44 33.40 0.22 -17.11
C GLU A 44 32.12 1.02 -17.47
N ARG A 45 31.42 1.57 -16.46
CA ARG A 45 30.18 2.38 -16.63
C ARG A 45 30.43 3.88 -16.68
N SER A 46 31.66 4.29 -16.95
CA SER A 46 32.07 5.71 -17.02
C SER A 46 31.20 6.54 -17.97
N SER A 47 30.75 5.99 -19.10
CA SER A 47 29.88 6.69 -20.06
C SER A 47 28.49 7.00 -19.48
N GLU A 48 27.89 6.07 -18.75
CA GLU A 48 26.58 6.26 -18.12
C GLU A 48 26.64 7.25 -16.96
N ILE A 49 27.68 7.16 -16.12
CA ILE A 49 27.93 8.10 -15.02
C ILE A 49 28.11 9.51 -15.58
N THR A 50 28.88 9.64 -16.67
CA THR A 50 29.07 10.91 -17.38
C THR A 50 27.74 11.45 -17.89
N ARG A 51 26.87 10.61 -18.45
CA ARG A 51 25.54 11.02 -18.94
C ARG A 51 24.62 11.47 -17.79
N ILE A 52 24.61 10.75 -16.67
CA ILE A 52 23.86 11.15 -15.47
C ILE A 52 24.37 12.50 -14.95
N CYS A 53 25.68 12.69 -14.87
CA CYS A 53 26.29 13.97 -14.48
C CYS A 53 25.87 15.12 -15.42
N LYS A 54 25.96 14.92 -16.75
CA LYS A 54 25.56 15.95 -17.73
C LYS A 54 24.09 16.33 -17.56
N ASN A 55 23.21 15.34 -17.38
CA ASN A 55 21.79 15.56 -17.16
C ASN A 55 21.52 16.29 -15.83
N PHE A 56 22.24 15.93 -14.77
CA PHE A 56 22.17 16.63 -13.48
C PHE A 56 22.52 18.12 -13.63
N VAL A 57 23.64 18.43 -14.29
CA VAL A 57 24.07 19.83 -14.49
C VAL A 57 23.07 20.60 -15.34
N ASN A 58 22.58 20.01 -16.44
CA ASN A 58 21.58 20.64 -17.29
C ASN A 58 20.27 20.92 -16.53
N LEU A 59 19.83 19.97 -15.71
CA LEU A 59 18.62 20.10 -14.88
C LEU A 59 18.79 21.20 -13.83
N PHE A 60 19.93 21.21 -13.13
CA PHE A 60 20.27 22.29 -12.21
C PHE A 60 20.26 23.65 -12.91
N THR A 61 21.01 23.82 -14.00
CA THR A 61 21.11 25.11 -14.70
C THR A 61 19.73 25.60 -15.15
N LYS A 62 18.87 24.69 -15.63
CA LYS A 62 17.52 25.07 -16.08
C LYS A 62 16.63 25.46 -14.90
N LEU A 63 16.57 24.64 -13.85
CA LEU A 63 15.84 24.96 -12.62
C LEU A 63 16.31 26.29 -12.04
N ASP A 64 17.62 26.48 -11.96
CA ASP A 64 18.20 27.67 -11.40
C ASP A 64 17.86 28.92 -12.21
N SER A 65 17.91 28.84 -13.54
CA SER A 65 17.50 29.95 -14.40
C SER A 65 16.02 30.33 -14.23
N GLU A 66 15.15 29.33 -14.07
CA GLU A 66 13.70 29.52 -13.93
C GLU A 66 13.36 30.15 -12.58
N TYR A 67 14.05 29.72 -11.51
CA TYR A 67 13.76 30.13 -10.15
C TYR A 67 14.63 31.30 -9.63
N SER A 68 15.69 31.69 -10.34
CA SER A 68 16.54 32.83 -9.95
C SER A 68 15.80 34.18 -9.97
N GLN A 69 14.67 34.28 -10.70
CA GLN A 69 13.86 35.51 -10.78
C GLN A 69 12.66 35.51 -9.81
N SER A 70 12.32 34.37 -9.21
CA SER A 70 11.14 34.19 -8.34
C SER A 70 11.52 34.06 -6.86
N ALA A 71 12.52 34.84 -6.45
CA ALA A 71 13.01 34.87 -5.08
C ALA A 71 11.82 35.04 -4.12
N ASN A 72 11.59 34.01 -3.30
CA ASN A 72 10.65 33.92 -2.16
C ASN A 72 9.39 33.04 -2.34
N THR A 73 9.34 32.11 -3.31
CA THR A 73 8.32 31.03 -3.27
C THR A 73 8.89 29.74 -2.69
N LEU A 74 8.06 28.92 -2.01
CA LEU A 74 8.48 27.62 -1.48
C LEU A 74 9.07 26.73 -2.61
N THR A 75 8.44 26.74 -3.78
CA THR A 75 8.91 26.11 -5.03
C THR A 75 10.32 26.55 -5.43
N SER A 76 10.63 27.85 -5.40
CA SER A 76 11.97 28.35 -5.76
C SER A 76 13.08 27.90 -4.79
N THR A 77 12.72 27.44 -3.59
CA THR A 77 13.69 27.06 -2.54
C THR A 77 13.93 25.56 -2.41
N LYS A 78 13.03 24.72 -2.95
CA LYS A 78 13.00 23.27 -2.72
C LYS A 78 13.51 22.42 -3.90
N TYR A 79 13.90 23.05 -5.00
CA TYR A 79 14.43 22.32 -6.16
C TYR A 79 15.77 21.58 -5.88
N PRO A 80 16.66 22.02 -4.96
CA PRO A 80 17.85 21.24 -4.62
C PRO A 80 17.53 19.87 -4.00
N GLU A 81 16.49 19.80 -3.18
CA GLU A 81 16.01 18.56 -2.56
C GLU A 81 15.43 17.62 -3.64
N PHE A 82 14.71 18.18 -4.63
CA PHE A 82 14.30 17.43 -5.83
C PHE A 82 15.50 16.92 -6.63
N LEU A 83 16.50 17.76 -6.89
CA LEU A 83 17.72 17.37 -7.61
C LEU A 83 18.46 16.22 -6.93
N ASN A 84 18.54 16.26 -5.59
CA ASN A 84 19.15 15.18 -4.82
C ASN A 84 18.36 13.87 -4.95
N CYS A 85 17.03 13.96 -4.82
CA CYS A 85 16.13 12.82 -5.00
C CYS A 85 16.26 12.23 -6.42
N TRP A 86 16.25 13.09 -7.45
CA TRP A 86 16.40 12.69 -8.84
C TRP A 86 17.73 11.98 -9.09
N LEU A 87 18.85 12.53 -8.59
CA LEU A 87 20.17 11.93 -8.79
C LEU A 87 20.27 10.54 -8.15
N ASN A 88 19.73 10.38 -6.94
CA ASN A 88 19.66 9.07 -6.26
C ASN A 88 18.86 8.04 -7.08
N HIS A 89 17.72 8.43 -7.66
CA HIS A 89 16.94 7.55 -8.55
C HIS A 89 17.73 7.16 -9.79
N GLN A 90 18.33 8.11 -10.50
CA GLN A 90 19.08 7.81 -11.73
C GLN A 90 20.23 6.81 -11.50
N LEU A 91 20.92 6.93 -10.36
CA LEU A 91 22.03 6.04 -10.02
C LEU A 91 21.55 4.62 -9.65
N ARG A 92 20.44 4.52 -8.90
CA ARG A 92 19.89 3.24 -8.45
C ARG A 92 19.14 2.51 -9.56
N ASP A 93 18.36 3.21 -10.39
CA ASP A 93 17.70 2.65 -11.58
C ASP A 93 18.69 2.03 -12.56
N LYS A 94 19.90 2.60 -12.62
CA LYS A 94 20.97 2.06 -13.45
C LYS A 94 21.82 1.03 -12.71
N ASN A 95 21.61 0.72 -11.43
CA ASN A 95 22.47 -0.17 -10.66
C ASN A 95 23.95 0.27 -10.67
N ILE A 96 24.21 1.58 -10.53
CA ILE A 96 25.58 2.10 -10.39
C ILE A 96 26.17 1.64 -9.04
N THR A 97 27.43 1.19 -9.06
CA THR A 97 28.08 0.64 -7.85
C THR A 97 28.30 1.72 -6.79
N ALA A 98 28.31 1.32 -5.52
CA ALA A 98 28.53 2.24 -4.40
C ALA A 98 29.82 3.08 -4.55
N SER A 99 30.91 2.49 -5.03
CA SER A 99 32.17 3.20 -5.29
C SER A 99 32.02 4.28 -6.38
N SER A 100 31.36 3.96 -7.50
CA SER A 100 31.11 4.93 -8.56
C SER A 100 30.11 6.02 -8.15
N THR A 101 29.10 5.66 -7.37
CA THR A 101 28.16 6.60 -6.74
C THR A 101 28.89 7.59 -5.85
N PHE A 102 29.72 7.10 -4.92
CA PHE A 102 30.56 7.93 -4.06
C PHE A 102 31.44 8.88 -4.89
N ASN A 103 32.16 8.37 -5.89
CA ASN A 103 33.03 9.20 -6.71
C ASN A 103 32.26 10.31 -7.44
N LEU A 104 31.07 10.03 -7.96
CA LEU A 104 30.23 11.05 -8.59
C LEU A 104 29.78 12.12 -7.59
N TYR A 105 29.26 11.74 -6.42
CA TYR A 105 28.85 12.70 -5.39
C TYR A 105 30.02 13.59 -4.95
N LYS A 106 31.18 12.99 -4.70
CA LYS A 106 32.41 13.73 -4.36
C LYS A 106 32.77 14.72 -5.45
N HIS A 107 32.80 14.24 -6.69
CA HIS A 107 33.14 15.05 -7.85
C HIS A 107 32.19 16.24 -8.03
N ILE A 108 30.87 16.02 -7.89
CA ILE A 108 29.89 17.11 -7.95
C ILE A 108 30.17 18.13 -6.83
N GLN A 109 30.34 17.69 -5.58
CA GLN A 109 30.57 18.58 -4.44
C GLN A 109 31.85 19.41 -4.57
N ASP A 110 32.95 18.80 -5.00
CA ASP A 110 34.25 19.45 -5.15
C ASP A 110 34.25 20.51 -6.26
N ASN A 111 33.36 20.36 -7.27
CA ASN A 111 33.35 21.20 -8.47
C ASN A 111 32.07 22.06 -8.62
N LEU A 112 31.27 22.25 -7.55
CA LEU A 112 30.06 23.10 -7.60
C LEU A 112 30.34 24.56 -8.00
N ASN A 113 31.55 25.06 -7.72
CA ASN A 113 31.95 26.42 -8.09
C ASN A 113 32.02 26.62 -9.61
N ASP A 114 32.32 25.58 -10.39
CA ASP A 114 32.48 25.66 -11.84
C ASP A 114 31.17 26.03 -12.55
N ILE A 115 30.04 25.83 -11.86
CA ILE A 115 28.69 26.14 -12.34
C ILE A 115 27.98 27.16 -11.43
N ASN A 116 28.70 27.86 -10.56
CA ASN A 116 28.16 28.82 -9.59
C ASN A 116 27.02 28.26 -8.72
N ALA A 117 27.09 26.96 -8.38
CA ALA A 117 26.03 26.26 -7.66
C ALA A 117 26.27 26.15 -6.15
N SER A 118 27.44 26.55 -5.66
CA SER A 118 27.87 26.31 -4.27
C SER A 118 26.89 26.86 -3.24
N ASP A 119 26.36 28.06 -3.41
CA ASP A 119 25.44 28.66 -2.45
C ASP A 119 24.09 27.91 -2.36
N LYS A 120 23.73 27.17 -3.41
CA LYS A 120 22.42 26.52 -3.57
C LYS A 120 22.46 25.02 -3.30
N LEU A 121 23.54 24.35 -3.70
CA LEU A 121 23.65 22.88 -3.69
C LEU A 121 24.62 22.32 -2.64
N LYS A 122 25.50 23.14 -2.06
CA LYS A 122 26.49 22.66 -1.08
C LYS A 122 25.79 21.99 0.10
N ASN A 123 26.24 20.79 0.45
CA ASN A 123 25.65 19.91 1.47
C ASN A 123 24.20 19.46 1.21
N LYS A 124 23.58 19.84 0.08
CA LYS A 124 22.21 19.40 -0.29
C LYS A 124 22.19 18.19 -1.23
N ILE A 125 23.30 17.91 -1.90
CA ILE A 125 23.46 16.76 -2.80
C ILE A 125 24.26 15.68 -2.08
N TYR A 126 23.60 14.58 -1.74
CA TYR A 126 24.13 13.50 -0.93
C TYR A 126 23.48 12.15 -1.26
N GLU A 127 24.18 11.06 -0.97
CA GLU A 127 23.62 9.73 -1.08
C GLU A 127 22.56 9.49 0.00
N ILE A 128 21.34 9.13 -0.42
CA ILE A 128 20.25 8.77 0.49
C ILE A 128 20.43 7.32 0.91
N LYS A 129 20.36 7.05 2.23
CA LYS A 129 20.43 5.69 2.79
C LYS A 129 19.35 4.80 2.20
N SER A 130 19.62 3.50 2.06
CA SER A 130 18.68 2.56 1.41
C SER A 130 17.27 2.62 2.01
N THR A 131 17.16 2.60 3.35
CA THR A 131 15.86 2.62 4.04
C THR A 131 15.06 3.90 3.79
N ASP A 132 15.72 5.05 3.72
CA ASP A 132 15.08 6.33 3.45
C ASP A 132 14.81 6.51 1.96
N PHE A 133 15.65 5.90 1.12
CA PHE A 133 15.47 5.88 -0.33
C PHE A 133 14.22 5.09 -0.70
N ASP A 134 13.98 3.93 -0.11
CA ASP A 134 12.80 3.11 -0.41
C ASP A 134 11.49 3.90 -0.19
N LYS A 135 11.41 4.64 0.93
CA LYS A 135 10.30 5.57 1.22
C LYS A 135 10.22 6.70 0.18
N THR A 136 11.34 7.34 -0.10
CA THR A 136 11.41 8.44 -1.08
C THR A 136 10.99 7.97 -2.47
N ASN A 137 11.38 6.75 -2.85
CA ASN A 137 11.07 6.11 -4.12
C ASN A 137 9.59 5.80 -4.26
N ILE A 138 8.94 5.33 -3.17
CA ILE A 138 7.49 5.16 -3.17
C ILE A 138 6.78 6.48 -3.52
N LEU A 139 7.13 7.58 -2.86
CA LEU A 139 6.55 8.88 -3.16
C LEU A 139 6.90 9.34 -4.57
N TYR A 140 8.16 9.20 -4.98
CA TYR A 140 8.63 9.59 -6.30
C TYR A 140 7.83 8.91 -7.41
N GLU A 141 7.65 7.60 -7.33
CA GLU A 141 6.90 6.84 -8.32
C GLU A 141 5.41 7.18 -8.29
N LEU A 142 4.80 7.36 -7.11
CA LEU A 142 3.41 7.82 -7.00
C LEU A 142 3.17 9.17 -7.70
N TYR A 143 4.02 10.16 -7.43
CA TYR A 143 3.95 11.48 -8.04
C TYR A 143 4.22 11.42 -9.55
N LYS A 144 5.21 10.63 -9.98
CA LYS A 144 5.51 10.37 -11.39
C LYS A 144 4.33 9.75 -12.12
N ILE A 145 3.67 8.74 -11.54
CA ILE A 145 2.48 8.09 -12.11
C ILE A 145 1.34 9.11 -12.26
N LEU A 146 1.08 9.92 -11.22
CA LEU A 146 0.01 10.92 -11.21
C LEU A 146 0.21 12.00 -12.27
N TYR A 147 1.40 12.59 -12.35
CA TYR A 147 1.66 13.72 -13.24
C TYR A 147 1.94 13.31 -14.68
N ASN A 148 2.32 12.06 -14.92
CA ASN A 148 2.39 11.48 -16.27
C ASN A 148 1.07 10.88 -16.77
N PHE A 149 -0.01 10.97 -15.98
CA PHE A 149 -1.32 10.42 -16.35
C PHE A 149 -1.77 10.83 -17.76
N ASP A 150 -1.75 12.13 -18.05
CA ASP A 150 -2.26 12.65 -19.32
C ASP A 150 -1.39 12.25 -20.52
N LYS A 151 -0.08 12.10 -20.32
CA LYS A 151 0.90 11.80 -21.37
C LYS A 151 1.00 10.30 -21.67
N HIS A 152 0.94 9.46 -20.63
CA HIS A 152 1.26 8.03 -20.73
C HIS A 152 0.08 7.11 -20.44
N TYR A 153 -0.89 7.53 -19.64
CA TYR A 153 -1.89 6.61 -19.08
C TYR A 153 -3.34 6.93 -19.45
N SER A 154 -3.63 8.09 -20.06
CA SER A 154 -5.01 8.48 -20.40
C SER A 154 -5.72 7.41 -21.25
N ASN A 155 -4.97 6.68 -22.08
CA ASN A 155 -5.46 5.61 -22.94
C ASN A 155 -5.24 4.20 -22.34
N ASN A 156 -4.52 4.09 -21.21
CA ASN A 156 -4.23 2.84 -20.53
C ASN A 156 -4.46 2.96 -19.01
N CYS A 157 -5.72 3.18 -18.63
CA CYS A 157 -6.04 3.40 -17.22
C CYS A 157 -5.76 2.18 -16.32
N LEU A 158 -5.83 0.95 -16.86
CA LEU A 158 -5.54 -0.25 -16.07
C LEU A 158 -4.09 -0.29 -15.58
N GLU A 159 -3.14 0.09 -16.44
CA GLU A 159 -1.73 0.19 -16.07
C GLU A 159 -1.51 1.26 -14.99
N PHE A 160 -2.14 2.42 -15.14
CA PHE A 160 -2.11 3.48 -14.12
C PHE A 160 -2.63 3.00 -12.78
N LEU A 161 -3.82 2.38 -12.74
CA LEU A 161 -4.43 1.92 -11.50
C LEU A 161 -3.62 0.79 -10.86
N THR A 162 -3.01 -0.08 -11.66
CA THR A 162 -2.13 -1.15 -11.18
C THR A 162 -0.90 -0.59 -10.50
N LYS A 163 -0.19 0.34 -11.15
CA LYS A 163 1.01 0.99 -10.57
C LYS A 163 0.65 1.85 -9.36
N LEU A 164 -0.45 2.60 -9.42
CA LEU A 164 -0.96 3.39 -8.30
C LEU A 164 -1.24 2.50 -7.09
N LYS A 165 -1.95 1.38 -7.29
CA LYS A 165 -2.22 0.39 -6.24
C LYS A 165 -0.94 -0.17 -5.63
N GLU A 166 0.01 -0.56 -6.46
CA GLU A 166 1.27 -1.14 -6.00
C GLU A 166 2.02 -0.19 -5.06
N TYR A 167 2.33 1.03 -5.53
CA TYR A 167 3.12 1.96 -4.75
C TYR A 167 2.35 2.56 -3.58
N TYR A 168 1.06 2.82 -3.73
CA TYR A 168 0.25 3.38 -2.63
C TYR A 168 0.14 2.38 -1.48
N ASN A 169 -0.09 1.09 -1.78
CA ASN A 169 -0.15 0.06 -0.75
C ASN A 169 1.23 -0.24 -0.13
N LYS A 170 2.34 -0.11 -0.88
CA LYS A 170 3.69 -0.15 -0.31
C LYS A 170 3.90 0.97 0.70
N GLY A 171 3.56 2.21 0.32
CA GLY A 171 3.65 3.37 1.23
C GLY A 171 2.75 3.23 2.44
N TRP A 172 1.55 2.69 2.24
CA TRP A 172 0.61 2.43 3.33
C TRP A 172 1.24 1.52 4.39
N LYS A 173 1.76 0.36 3.99
CA LYS A 173 2.38 -0.60 4.92
C LYS A 173 3.53 0.01 5.71
N GLU A 174 4.40 0.76 5.02
CA GLU A 174 5.52 1.48 5.64
C GLU A 174 5.07 2.48 6.72
N CYS A 175 3.91 3.14 6.55
CA CYS A 175 3.37 4.06 7.56
C CYS A 175 3.00 3.38 8.87
N TYR A 176 2.39 2.19 8.81
CA TYR A 176 1.84 1.52 9.99
C TYR A 176 2.83 0.54 10.65
N GLU A 177 3.76 -0.05 9.88
CA GLU A 177 4.76 -0.98 10.42
C GLU A 177 5.90 -0.26 11.15
N LYS A 178 6.37 0.88 10.63
CA LYS A 178 7.57 1.57 11.14
C LYS A 178 7.29 2.89 11.87
N ARG A 179 6.02 3.34 11.92
CA ARG A 179 5.56 4.58 12.58
C ARG A 179 6.42 5.80 12.26
N ASP A 180 6.52 6.12 10.97
CA ASP A 180 7.20 7.32 10.47
C ASP A 180 6.20 8.43 10.18
N ASP A 181 5.99 9.33 11.14
CA ASP A 181 5.03 10.44 11.03
C ASP A 181 5.33 11.37 9.84
N LYS A 182 6.61 11.58 9.50
CA LYS A 182 7.00 12.44 8.38
C LYS A 182 6.63 11.81 7.05
N PHE A 183 6.93 10.53 6.90
CA PHE A 183 6.55 9.78 5.71
C PHE A 183 5.03 9.65 5.58
N HIS A 184 4.33 9.39 6.70
CA HIS A 184 2.87 9.34 6.73
C HIS A 184 2.24 10.66 6.27
N ALA A 185 2.72 11.79 6.77
CA ALA A 185 2.27 13.11 6.34
C ALA A 185 2.50 13.34 4.84
N ALA A 186 3.65 12.91 4.31
CA ALA A 186 3.96 13.01 2.89
C ALA A 186 3.06 12.13 2.00
N LEU A 187 2.70 10.92 2.46
CA LEU A 187 1.77 10.04 1.76
C LEU A 187 0.33 10.58 1.78
N ASP A 188 -0.11 11.18 2.90
CA ASP A 188 -1.42 11.84 2.96
C ASP A 188 -1.48 13.09 2.08
N LEU A 189 -0.38 13.84 1.99
CA LEU A 189 -0.26 14.93 1.04
C LEU A 189 -0.40 14.43 -0.42
N PHE A 190 0.22 13.29 -0.76
CA PHE A 190 0.00 12.67 -2.07
C PHE A 190 -1.47 12.32 -2.30
N ARG A 191 -2.13 11.66 -1.34
CA ARG A 191 -3.56 11.31 -1.42
C ARG A 191 -4.41 12.55 -1.69
N LYS A 192 -4.24 13.61 -0.89
CA LYS A 192 -4.94 14.90 -1.07
C LYS A 192 -4.70 15.52 -2.44
N THR A 193 -3.48 15.36 -2.98
CA THR A 193 -3.12 15.83 -4.32
C THR A 193 -3.81 15.01 -5.41
N TYR A 194 -3.88 13.69 -5.24
CA TYR A 194 -4.63 12.79 -6.11
C TYR A 194 -6.13 13.14 -6.12
N ASP A 195 -6.74 13.35 -4.95
CA ASP A 195 -8.17 13.67 -4.80
C ASP A 195 -8.54 14.97 -5.56
N LYS A 196 -7.67 15.99 -5.51
CA LYS A 196 -7.85 17.23 -6.29
C LYS A 196 -7.88 16.98 -7.80
N ARG A 197 -7.21 15.93 -8.29
CA ARG A 197 -7.14 15.56 -9.72
C ARG A 197 -8.14 14.47 -10.10
N LEU A 198 -8.86 13.89 -9.15
CA LEU A 198 -9.75 12.74 -9.35
C LEU A 198 -10.81 12.98 -10.42
N SER A 199 -11.38 14.19 -10.49
CA SER A 199 -12.37 14.55 -11.51
C SER A 199 -11.78 14.50 -12.94
N SER A 200 -10.58 15.04 -13.13
CA SER A 200 -9.86 14.99 -14.41
C SER A 200 -9.49 13.56 -14.79
N ILE A 201 -9.03 12.76 -13.82
CA ILE A 201 -8.69 11.35 -14.02
C ILE A 201 -9.94 10.57 -14.44
N SER A 202 -11.04 10.71 -13.69
CA SER A 202 -12.30 10.00 -13.96
C SER A 202 -12.88 10.32 -15.34
N ASN A 203 -12.76 11.57 -15.82
CA ASN A 203 -13.24 11.94 -17.15
C ASN A 203 -12.48 11.25 -18.29
N LYS A 204 -11.19 10.95 -18.10
CA LYS A 204 -10.33 10.32 -19.12
C LYS A 204 -10.28 8.81 -18.96
N CYS A 205 -10.20 8.34 -17.72
CA CYS A 205 -10.27 6.94 -17.36
C CYS A 205 -11.73 6.47 -17.32
N LYS A 206 -12.21 5.89 -18.41
CA LYS A 206 -13.54 5.25 -18.47
C LYS A 206 -13.60 3.88 -17.76
N TYR A 207 -12.65 3.60 -16.88
CA TYR A 207 -12.63 2.37 -16.11
C TYR A 207 -13.78 2.40 -15.10
N THR A 208 -14.49 1.28 -14.97
CA THR A 208 -15.71 1.25 -14.16
C THR A 208 -15.45 0.94 -12.68
N GLY A 209 -14.20 0.72 -12.26
CA GLY A 209 -13.88 0.36 -10.88
C GLY A 209 -13.74 1.53 -9.91
N LEU A 210 -13.13 1.24 -8.75
CA LEU A 210 -12.96 2.18 -7.65
C LEU A 210 -11.73 3.05 -7.90
N LEU A 211 -11.91 4.36 -7.95
CA LEU A 211 -10.83 5.33 -8.15
C LEU A 211 -10.44 6.06 -6.86
N VAL A 212 -11.21 5.91 -5.78
CA VAL A 212 -10.98 6.64 -4.53
C VAL A 212 -9.90 5.92 -3.73
N LEU A 213 -8.85 6.65 -3.33
CA LEU A 213 -7.82 6.13 -2.45
C LEU A 213 -8.36 6.07 -1.00
N PRO A 214 -8.04 5.02 -0.22
CA PRO A 214 -8.38 4.95 1.19
C PRO A 214 -7.82 6.14 1.97
N GLU A 215 -8.54 6.61 3.00
CA GLU A 215 -8.06 7.69 3.85
C GLU A 215 -7.08 7.16 4.88
N LEU A 216 -5.87 7.72 4.91
CA LEU A 216 -4.90 7.45 5.97
C LEU A 216 -5.49 7.95 7.29
N ALA A 217 -5.76 7.03 8.22
CA ALA A 217 -6.16 7.40 9.56
C ALA A 217 -5.07 8.29 10.16
N SER A 218 -5.42 9.52 10.54
CA SER A 218 -4.49 10.48 11.13
C SER A 218 -3.75 9.83 12.31
N SER A 219 -2.44 10.06 12.42
CA SER A 219 -1.60 9.55 13.52
C SER A 219 -1.93 10.14 14.90
N GLU A 220 -3.13 10.72 15.07
CA GLU A 220 -3.79 10.81 16.37
C GLU A 220 -4.18 9.40 16.88
N SER A 221 -3.18 8.51 16.98
CA SER A 221 -3.24 7.42 17.93
C SER A 221 -2.76 7.99 19.26
N PRO A 222 -3.46 7.69 20.38
CA PRO A 222 -2.98 8.03 21.71
C PRO A 222 -1.54 7.58 21.82
N GLN A 223 -0.69 8.43 22.38
CA GLN A 223 0.65 8.01 22.74
C GLN A 223 0.56 6.62 23.39
N LEU A 224 1.48 5.74 23.04
CA LEU A 224 1.79 4.55 23.82
C LEU A 224 2.41 4.94 25.18
N THR A 225 1.88 5.99 25.82
CA THR A 225 1.91 6.14 27.27
C THR A 225 1.14 4.96 27.84
N SER A 226 1.73 4.33 28.83
CA SER A 226 1.33 3.11 29.55
C SER A 226 -0.09 3.08 30.15
N THR A 227 -1.01 3.94 29.71
CA THR A 227 -2.35 4.12 30.30
C THR A 227 -3.49 4.24 29.27
N SER A 228 -3.24 4.19 27.96
CA SER A 228 -4.30 4.03 26.95
C SER A 228 -4.26 2.61 26.38
N THR A 229 -5.15 1.72 26.85
CA THR A 229 -5.36 0.41 26.23
C THR A 229 -5.66 0.58 24.74
N GLY A 230 -4.70 0.27 23.86
CA GLY A 230 -4.89 0.33 22.41
C GLY A 230 -6.01 -0.61 21.92
N LYS A 231 -6.48 -0.41 20.67
CA LYS A 231 -7.51 -1.25 20.03
C LYS A 231 -7.24 -2.75 20.26
N ILE A 232 -8.26 -3.48 20.71
CA ILE A 232 -8.19 -4.92 21.05
C ILE A 232 -7.68 -5.70 19.84
N GLY A 233 -8.19 -5.40 18.65
CA GLY A 233 -7.80 -6.04 17.40
C GLY A 233 -6.31 -5.90 17.10
N LEU A 234 -5.73 -4.72 17.33
CA LEU A 234 -4.29 -4.50 17.16
C LEU A 234 -3.49 -5.34 18.18
N ASN A 235 -3.93 -5.39 19.43
CA ASN A 235 -3.25 -6.20 20.45
C ASN A 235 -3.32 -7.71 20.12
N LEU A 236 -4.41 -8.17 19.49
CA LEU A 236 -4.56 -9.56 19.03
C LEU A 236 -3.63 -9.92 17.84
N THR A 237 -2.94 -8.97 17.21
CA THR A 237 -1.96 -9.26 16.15
C THR A 237 -0.50 -9.15 16.62
N LEU A 238 -0.24 -8.51 17.76
CA LEU A 238 1.11 -8.32 18.30
C LEU A 238 1.59 -9.60 19.01
N ASN A 239 2.67 -10.18 18.49
CA ASN A 239 3.29 -11.38 19.06
C ASN A 239 4.20 -11.01 20.25
N LYS A 240 3.64 -10.42 21.31
CA LYS A 240 4.35 -10.31 22.59
C LYS A 240 4.22 -11.66 23.29
N GLU A 241 5.35 -12.32 23.51
CA GLU A 241 5.51 -13.65 24.09
C GLU A 241 4.34 -14.08 25.00
N LYS A 242 3.52 -15.02 24.53
CA LYS A 242 2.49 -15.73 25.30
C LYS A 242 1.56 -14.86 26.16
N GLN A 243 1.21 -13.65 25.73
CA GLN A 243 0.16 -12.88 26.41
C GLN A 243 -1.20 -13.14 25.75
N PHE A 244 -2.06 -13.87 26.45
CA PHE A 244 -3.49 -13.83 26.22
C PHE A 244 -3.97 -12.41 26.55
N PHE A 245 -4.11 -11.55 25.54
CA PHE A 245 -4.65 -10.21 25.76
C PHE A 245 -6.15 -10.36 26.02
N HIS A 246 -6.57 -10.17 27.27
CA HIS A 246 -7.93 -10.46 27.73
C HIS A 246 -8.37 -11.91 27.43
N GLU A 247 -7.56 -12.95 27.68
CA GLU A 247 -7.95 -14.37 27.51
C GLU A 247 -8.34 -14.83 26.08
N LEU A 248 -8.29 -13.96 25.07
CA LEU A 248 -8.54 -14.32 23.67
C LEU A 248 -7.25 -14.83 22.98
N PRO A 249 -7.33 -15.90 22.17
CA PRO A 249 -6.19 -16.37 21.38
C PRO A 249 -5.73 -15.33 20.34
N ILE A 250 -4.41 -15.15 20.21
CA ILE A 250 -3.80 -14.30 19.18
C ILE A 250 -4.27 -14.74 17.78
N ILE A 251 -4.52 -13.76 16.92
CA ILE A 251 -4.91 -14.00 15.52
C ILE A 251 -3.64 -14.35 14.74
N THR A 252 -3.50 -15.64 14.40
CA THR A 252 -2.34 -16.18 13.68
C THR A 252 -2.48 -16.07 12.17
N ASP A 253 -1.48 -16.54 11.43
CA ASP A 253 -1.46 -16.54 9.95
C ASP A 253 -2.54 -17.45 9.32
N LYS A 254 -3.32 -18.15 10.15
CA LYS A 254 -4.57 -18.80 9.72
C LYS A 254 -5.63 -17.79 9.24
N TYR A 255 -5.59 -16.57 9.74
CA TYR A 255 -6.51 -15.48 9.38
C TYR A 255 -5.72 -14.29 8.81
N PRO A 256 -5.02 -14.48 7.66
CA PRO A 256 -4.07 -13.49 7.17
C PRO A 256 -4.74 -12.18 6.78
N THR A 257 -5.98 -12.23 6.28
CA THR A 257 -6.69 -11.03 5.81
C THR A 257 -7.22 -10.21 6.98
N LEU A 258 -7.74 -10.88 8.01
CA LEU A 258 -8.14 -10.25 9.26
C LEU A 258 -6.91 -9.71 10.00
N LYS A 259 -5.83 -10.48 10.11
CA LYS A 259 -4.57 -10.05 10.74
C LYS A 259 -4.00 -8.80 10.06
N GLU A 260 -4.01 -8.75 8.73
CA GLU A 260 -3.60 -7.55 7.97
C GLU A 260 -4.50 -6.36 8.32
N LEU A 261 -5.82 -6.51 8.26
CA LEU A 261 -6.76 -5.43 8.58
C LEU A 261 -6.54 -4.85 9.99
N LEU A 262 -6.41 -5.72 10.99
CA LEU A 262 -6.26 -5.31 12.39
C LEU A 262 -4.92 -4.61 12.64
N SER A 263 -3.85 -5.11 12.02
CA SER A 263 -2.52 -4.48 12.08
C SER A 263 -2.51 -3.10 11.41
N GLN A 264 -3.41 -2.89 10.44
CA GLN A 264 -3.64 -1.61 9.75
C GLN A 264 -4.77 -0.79 10.41
N GLN A 265 -5.12 -1.08 11.67
CA GLN A 265 -6.12 -0.35 12.46
C GLN A 265 -7.47 -0.20 11.74
N TYR A 266 -7.96 -1.29 11.14
CA TYR A 266 -9.23 -1.36 10.39
C TYR A 266 -9.27 -0.62 9.05
N SER A 267 -8.11 -0.15 8.57
CA SER A 267 -8.00 0.45 7.25
C SER A 267 -7.70 -0.60 6.18
N MET A 268 -8.43 -0.55 5.06
CA MET A 268 -8.17 -1.42 3.92
C MET A 268 -7.20 -0.77 2.94
N LEU A 269 -6.17 -1.53 2.55
CA LEU A 269 -5.37 -1.26 1.36
C LEU A 269 -6.24 -0.99 0.12
N TYR A 270 -5.73 -0.14 -0.76
CA TYR A 270 -6.39 0.26 -1.99
C TYR A 270 -6.58 -0.91 -2.94
N GLU A 271 -7.78 -1.02 -3.49
CA GLU A 271 -8.17 -1.99 -4.51
C GLU A 271 -9.09 -1.31 -5.51
N TYR A 272 -8.66 -1.22 -6.77
CA TYR A 272 -9.43 -0.56 -7.82
C TYR A 272 -10.45 -1.50 -8.47
N ASP A 273 -10.19 -2.82 -8.45
CA ASP A 273 -11.12 -3.79 -9.03
C ASP A 273 -12.29 -4.04 -8.06
N ARG A 274 -13.52 -3.81 -8.53
CA ARG A 274 -14.72 -3.93 -7.69
C ARG A 274 -14.96 -5.34 -7.18
N ASN A 275 -14.66 -6.37 -7.96
CA ASN A 275 -14.88 -7.75 -7.55
C ASN A 275 -13.82 -8.18 -6.53
N ALA A 276 -12.56 -7.82 -6.74
CA ALA A 276 -11.47 -8.04 -5.77
C ALA A 276 -11.73 -7.26 -4.46
N HIS A 277 -12.30 -6.06 -4.55
CA HIS A 277 -12.69 -5.29 -3.38
C HIS A 277 -13.80 -5.99 -2.57
N LYS A 278 -14.87 -6.44 -3.25
CA LYS A 278 -15.94 -7.25 -2.63
C LYS A 278 -15.41 -8.55 -2.03
N ASP A 279 -14.47 -9.20 -2.71
CA ASP A 279 -13.80 -10.42 -2.25
C ASP A 279 -13.07 -10.21 -0.94
N ARG A 280 -12.25 -9.16 -0.86
CA ARG A 280 -11.52 -8.83 0.36
C ARG A 280 -12.45 -8.49 1.53
N ILE A 281 -13.51 -7.72 1.30
CA ILE A 281 -14.53 -7.41 2.32
C ILE A 281 -15.18 -8.69 2.88
N MET A 282 -15.55 -9.62 2.00
CA MET A 282 -16.19 -10.87 2.43
C MET A 282 -15.22 -11.82 3.11
N LYS A 283 -13.99 -11.90 2.63
CA LYS A 283 -12.95 -12.73 3.23
C LYS A 283 -12.62 -12.28 4.65
N ILE A 284 -12.53 -10.97 4.89
CA ILE A 284 -12.39 -10.39 6.23
C ILE A 284 -13.55 -10.82 7.12
N LEU A 285 -14.80 -10.66 6.64
CA LEU A 285 -15.99 -11.02 7.42
C LEU A 285 -15.99 -12.51 7.76
N ARG A 286 -15.64 -13.38 6.81
CA ARG A 286 -15.55 -14.81 7.02
C ARG A 286 -14.51 -15.17 8.07
N GLU A 287 -13.29 -14.66 7.93
CA GLU A 287 -12.21 -14.92 8.88
C GLU A 287 -12.58 -14.42 10.29
N PHE A 288 -13.24 -13.26 10.39
CA PHE A 288 -13.76 -12.74 11.65
C PHE A 288 -14.84 -13.63 12.27
N ILE A 289 -15.84 -14.07 11.49
CA ILE A 289 -16.89 -14.98 11.96
C ILE A 289 -16.28 -16.31 12.42
N ASP A 290 -15.37 -16.89 11.64
CA ASP A 290 -14.71 -18.15 11.97
C ASP A 290 -13.86 -18.04 13.25
N TYR A 291 -13.20 -16.90 13.45
CA TYR A 291 -12.52 -16.59 14.71
C TYR A 291 -13.52 -16.51 15.88
N CYS A 292 -14.63 -15.81 15.71
CA CYS A 292 -15.66 -15.67 16.75
C CYS A 292 -16.26 -17.03 17.13
N THR A 293 -16.65 -17.86 16.15
CA THR A 293 -17.30 -19.16 16.40
C THR A 293 -16.40 -20.12 17.18
N LYS A 294 -15.09 -20.10 16.91
CA LYS A 294 -14.11 -20.89 17.67
C LYS A 294 -13.92 -20.40 19.11
N ASN A 295 -14.19 -19.12 19.36
CA ASN A 295 -14.02 -18.48 20.66
C ASN A 295 -15.35 -18.23 21.40
N TYR A 296 -16.47 -18.84 20.95
CA TYR A 296 -17.71 -18.80 21.71
C TYR A 296 -17.53 -19.31 23.14
N GLY A 297 -18.25 -18.69 24.08
CA GLY A 297 -18.09 -18.92 25.51
C GLY A 297 -16.91 -18.18 26.16
N ASN A 298 -16.10 -17.44 25.41
CA ASN A 298 -15.08 -16.56 25.98
C ASN A 298 -15.69 -15.19 26.32
N GLU A 299 -15.61 -14.77 27.58
CA GLU A 299 -16.22 -13.52 28.07
C GLU A 299 -15.63 -12.27 27.41
N ASN A 300 -14.39 -12.36 26.94
CA ASN A 300 -13.67 -11.26 26.31
C ASN A 300 -13.93 -11.14 24.80
N LEU A 301 -14.75 -12.03 24.23
CA LEU A 301 -15.14 -11.94 22.82
C LEU A 301 -16.06 -10.74 22.54
N GLU A 302 -16.94 -10.38 23.47
CA GLU A 302 -17.91 -9.29 23.26
C GLU A 302 -17.25 -7.93 22.99
N PRO A 303 -16.25 -7.48 23.77
CA PRO A 303 -15.50 -6.25 23.47
C PRO A 303 -14.87 -6.24 22.07
N PHE A 304 -14.19 -7.31 21.67
CA PHE A 304 -13.57 -7.40 20.34
C PHE A 304 -14.62 -7.39 19.22
N LEU A 305 -15.75 -8.04 19.44
CA LEU A 305 -16.86 -8.06 18.49
C LEU A 305 -17.41 -6.64 18.27
N LYS A 306 -17.69 -5.90 19.35
CA LYS A 306 -18.14 -4.50 19.26
C LYS A 306 -17.13 -3.60 18.55
N GLU A 307 -15.84 -3.79 18.83
CA GLU A 307 -14.76 -3.06 18.15
C GLU A 307 -14.78 -3.32 16.63
N PHE A 308 -14.84 -4.58 16.19
CA PHE A 308 -14.89 -4.90 14.76
C PHE A 308 -16.12 -4.31 14.06
N PHE A 309 -17.29 -4.37 14.69
CA PHE A 309 -18.52 -3.86 14.09
C PHE A 309 -18.52 -2.33 13.97
N SER A 310 -18.01 -1.63 14.98
CA SER A 310 -17.92 -0.17 14.98
C SER A 310 -16.84 0.35 14.03
N GLU A 311 -15.64 -0.24 14.06
CA GLU A 311 -14.48 0.24 13.31
C GLU A 311 -14.52 -0.16 11.83
N PHE A 312 -15.09 -1.32 11.49
CA PHE A 312 -15.04 -1.86 10.13
C PHE A 312 -16.40 -2.18 9.52
N TYR A 313 -17.18 -3.07 10.14
CA TYR A 313 -18.39 -3.59 9.49
C TYR A 313 -19.38 -2.49 9.13
N SER A 314 -19.63 -1.58 10.07
CA SER A 314 -20.57 -0.46 9.89
C SER A 314 -20.13 0.49 8.77
N GLN A 315 -18.83 0.71 8.61
CA GLN A 315 -18.26 1.55 7.55
C GLN A 315 -18.40 0.91 6.16
N LYS A 316 -18.62 -0.41 6.09
CA LYS A 316 -18.79 -1.18 4.85
C LYS A 316 -20.22 -1.67 4.63
N LYS A 317 -21.19 -1.17 5.41
CA LYS A 317 -22.60 -1.59 5.35
C LYS A 317 -23.15 -1.62 3.91
N SER A 318 -22.98 -0.55 3.14
CA SER A 318 -23.47 -0.49 1.76
C SER A 318 -22.90 -1.58 0.85
N HIS A 319 -21.62 -1.93 1.04
CA HIS A 319 -20.95 -2.96 0.27
C HIS A 319 -21.47 -4.36 0.64
N TYR A 320 -21.66 -4.62 1.94
CA TYR A 320 -22.26 -5.88 2.38
C TYR A 320 -23.68 -6.05 1.83
N GLU A 321 -24.49 -4.99 1.86
CA GLU A 321 -25.85 -5.03 1.35
C GLU A 321 -25.90 -5.38 -0.14
N GLU A 322 -25.02 -4.77 -0.94
CA GLU A 322 -24.88 -5.08 -2.37
C GLU A 322 -24.49 -6.55 -2.57
N ILE A 323 -23.47 -7.03 -1.86
CA ILE A 323 -22.99 -8.41 -1.97
C ILE A 323 -24.07 -9.41 -1.55
N TYR A 324 -24.79 -9.15 -0.46
CA TYR A 324 -25.84 -10.04 0.04
C TYR A 324 -26.98 -10.16 -0.98
N LEU A 325 -27.35 -9.06 -1.64
CA LEU A 325 -28.36 -9.05 -2.71
C LEU A 325 -27.88 -9.78 -3.97
N GLU A 326 -26.63 -9.62 -4.37
CA GLU A 326 -26.06 -10.31 -5.53
C GLU A 326 -25.94 -11.82 -5.30
N CYS A 327 -25.31 -12.22 -4.20
CA CYS A 327 -25.01 -13.62 -3.92
C CYS A 327 -26.24 -14.44 -3.47
N SER A 328 -27.29 -13.79 -2.95
CA SER A 328 -28.56 -14.48 -2.66
C SER A 328 -29.32 -14.89 -3.92
N LYS A 329 -29.15 -14.16 -5.03
CA LYS A 329 -29.86 -14.40 -6.30
C LYS A 329 -29.10 -15.32 -7.25
N ASN A 330 -27.77 -15.26 -7.28
CA ASN A 330 -26.95 -16.05 -8.18
C ASN A 330 -25.65 -16.53 -7.52
N MET A 331 -25.67 -17.76 -7.00
CA MET A 331 -24.57 -18.33 -6.22
C MET A 331 -23.31 -18.71 -7.03
N LYS A 332 -23.33 -18.67 -8.37
CA LYS A 332 -22.37 -19.45 -9.18
C LYS A 332 -21.24 -18.70 -9.88
N SER A 333 -21.12 -17.37 -9.85
CA SER A 333 -20.15 -16.68 -10.73
C SER A 333 -18.91 -16.07 -10.07
N ASN A 334 -19.00 -15.55 -8.84
CA ASN A 334 -17.95 -14.67 -8.28
C ASN A 334 -17.31 -15.22 -7.00
N SER A 335 -16.02 -14.96 -6.79
CA SER A 335 -15.25 -15.47 -5.64
C SER A 335 -15.81 -15.01 -4.29
N TYR A 336 -16.22 -13.74 -4.18
CA TYR A 336 -16.84 -13.20 -2.97
C TYR A 336 -18.16 -13.86 -2.58
N CYS A 337 -18.87 -14.49 -3.53
CA CYS A 337 -20.07 -15.27 -3.21
C CYS A 337 -19.75 -16.62 -2.59
N LYS A 338 -18.55 -17.16 -2.82
CA LYS A 338 -18.07 -18.36 -2.10
C LYS A 338 -17.79 -18.02 -0.63
N GLU A 339 -17.10 -16.91 -0.39
CA GLU A 339 -16.86 -16.37 0.95
C GLU A 339 -18.17 -16.09 1.70
N TYR A 340 -19.18 -15.53 1.01
CA TYR A 340 -20.54 -15.39 1.53
C TYR A 340 -21.19 -16.72 1.91
N GLN A 341 -21.02 -17.76 1.10
CA GLN A 341 -21.55 -19.08 1.40
C GLN A 341 -20.88 -19.70 2.63
N GLU A 342 -19.56 -19.58 2.76
CA GLU A 342 -18.83 -20.07 3.93
C GLU A 342 -19.29 -19.35 5.22
N CYS A 343 -19.52 -18.04 5.15
CA CYS A 343 -20.11 -17.29 6.26
C CYS A 343 -21.50 -17.83 6.63
N ARG A 344 -22.36 -18.14 5.64
CA ARG A 344 -23.69 -18.76 5.88
C ARG A 344 -23.56 -20.12 6.57
N GLU A 345 -22.60 -20.93 6.15
CA GLU A 345 -22.35 -22.26 6.74
C GLU A 345 -21.87 -22.15 8.20
N LEU A 346 -20.94 -21.22 8.48
CA LEU A 346 -20.45 -20.95 9.84
C LEU A 346 -21.55 -20.45 10.79
N LEU A 347 -22.46 -19.61 10.29
CA LEU A 347 -23.55 -19.04 11.11
C LEU A 347 -24.79 -19.94 11.19
N GLY A 348 -24.95 -20.89 10.26
CA GLY A 348 -26.17 -21.68 10.11
C GLY A 348 -27.38 -20.86 9.65
N PHE A 349 -27.18 -19.65 9.12
CA PHE A 349 -28.26 -18.74 8.74
C PHE A 349 -27.89 -17.92 7.49
N HIS A 350 -28.90 -17.49 6.74
CA HIS A 350 -28.68 -16.62 5.59
C HIS A 350 -28.28 -15.21 6.04
N LEU A 351 -27.12 -14.71 5.61
CA LEU A 351 -26.62 -13.38 5.97
C LEU A 351 -27.56 -12.24 5.57
N ILE A 352 -28.24 -12.37 4.42
CA ILE A 352 -29.25 -11.39 4.00
C ILE A 352 -30.38 -11.24 5.04
N SER A 353 -30.73 -12.32 5.73
CA SER A 353 -31.74 -12.33 6.78
C SER A 353 -31.20 -11.80 8.12
N LEU A 354 -29.87 -11.75 8.28
CA LEU A 354 -29.19 -11.13 9.43
C LEU A 354 -28.75 -9.69 9.15
N LYS A 355 -29.13 -9.12 8.01
CA LYS A 355 -28.77 -7.75 7.63
C LYS A 355 -29.19 -6.78 8.74
N GLY A 356 -28.21 -6.06 9.30
CA GLY A 356 -28.42 -5.12 10.39
C GLY A 356 -28.43 -5.73 11.80
N ASN A 357 -28.59 -7.05 11.93
CA ASN A 357 -28.68 -7.77 13.22
C ASN A 357 -27.55 -8.80 13.38
N LEU A 358 -26.55 -8.79 12.50
CA LEU A 358 -25.47 -9.78 12.49
C LEU A 358 -24.64 -9.74 13.79
N GLU A 359 -24.41 -8.54 14.32
CA GLU A 359 -23.72 -8.33 15.60
C GLU A 359 -24.45 -9.04 16.73
N ASP A 360 -25.72 -8.71 16.94
CA ASP A 360 -26.58 -9.29 17.97
C ASP A 360 -26.72 -10.81 17.81
N TYR A 361 -26.80 -11.29 16.57
CA TYR A 361 -26.86 -12.72 16.29
C TYR A 361 -25.60 -13.44 16.77
N ILE A 362 -24.40 -12.95 16.40
CA ILE A 362 -23.14 -13.56 16.83
C ILE A 362 -22.99 -13.46 18.35
N LEU A 363 -23.36 -12.33 18.95
CA LEU A 363 -23.30 -12.11 20.39
C LEU A 363 -24.25 -13.02 21.18
N SER A 364 -25.47 -13.24 20.68
CA SER A 364 -26.43 -14.15 21.31
C SER A 364 -25.94 -15.60 21.28
N LYS A 365 -25.31 -16.01 20.18
CA LYS A 365 -24.71 -17.34 20.03
C LYS A 365 -23.49 -17.53 20.92
N SER A 366 -22.66 -16.49 21.09
CA SER A 366 -21.46 -16.58 21.92
C SER A 366 -21.75 -16.75 23.41
N LYS A 367 -22.89 -16.22 23.88
CA LYS A 367 -23.37 -16.32 25.28
C LYS A 367 -24.15 -17.61 25.57
N SER A 368 -24.53 -18.38 24.54
CA SER A 368 -25.25 -19.63 24.74
C SER A 368 -24.31 -20.68 25.37
N PRO A 369 -24.71 -21.38 26.44
CA PRO A 369 -23.90 -22.44 27.03
C PRO A 369 -23.52 -23.48 25.97
N LYS A 370 -22.22 -23.80 25.85
CA LYS A 370 -21.72 -24.90 25.02
C LYS A 370 -22.37 -26.20 25.48
N GLY A 371 -23.44 -26.63 24.80
CA GLY A 371 -24.19 -27.83 25.19
C GLY A 371 -25.65 -27.89 24.75
N ILE A 372 -26.22 -26.85 24.14
CA ILE A 372 -27.60 -26.91 23.62
C ILE A 372 -27.59 -26.78 22.10
N ASN A 373 -27.38 -27.92 21.42
CA ASN A 373 -27.91 -28.13 20.07
C ASN A 373 -29.43 -28.35 20.16
N THR A 374 -30.18 -27.36 20.63
CA THR A 374 -31.61 -27.27 20.37
C THR A 374 -31.98 -25.82 20.15
N LEU A 375 -32.09 -25.47 18.87
CA LEU A 375 -33.15 -24.62 18.33
C LEU A 375 -33.24 -24.95 16.82
N LYS A 376 -33.90 -26.06 16.49
CA LYS A 376 -34.86 -26.05 15.39
C LYS A 376 -36.01 -25.20 15.89
N GLY A 377 -35.91 -23.91 15.66
CA GLY A 377 -36.90 -22.93 16.06
C GLY A 377 -36.49 -21.63 15.41
N ASN A 378 -37.21 -21.25 14.35
CA ASN A 378 -37.11 -19.91 13.80
C ASN A 378 -37.29 -18.92 14.96
N PRO A 379 -36.48 -17.85 15.06
CA PRO A 379 -36.85 -16.75 15.93
C PRO A 379 -38.24 -16.26 15.49
N SER A 380 -39.15 -16.09 16.43
CA SER A 380 -40.49 -15.58 16.15
C SER A 380 -40.38 -14.13 15.66
N TYR A 381 -40.33 -13.98 14.35
CA TYR A 381 -40.70 -12.76 13.66
C TYR A 381 -41.87 -13.15 12.77
N GLU A 382 -42.99 -12.43 12.91
CA GLU A 382 -44.17 -12.63 12.09
C GLU A 382 -43.78 -12.55 10.60
N GLU A 383 -43.86 -13.70 9.91
CA GLU A 383 -43.91 -13.74 8.46
C GLU A 383 -45.23 -13.09 8.04
N GLN A 384 -45.17 -11.84 7.57
CA GLN A 384 -46.15 -11.38 6.60
C GLN A 384 -45.80 -12.00 5.26
N GLU A 385 -46.47 -13.11 4.94
CA GLU A 385 -46.59 -13.61 3.56
C GLU A 385 -47.36 -12.57 2.73
N ASP A 386 -46.65 -11.63 2.11
CA ASP A 386 -47.20 -10.90 0.97
C ASP A 386 -47.15 -11.82 -0.26
N ASN A 387 -48.25 -12.55 -0.46
CA ASN A 387 -48.56 -13.25 -1.70
C ASN A 387 -48.77 -12.23 -2.82
N VAL A 388 -47.70 -11.81 -3.49
CA VAL A 388 -47.80 -11.14 -4.80
C VAL A 388 -47.61 -12.18 -5.89
N GLU A 389 -48.73 -12.76 -6.30
CA GLU A 389 -48.85 -13.63 -7.46
C GLU A 389 -48.64 -12.81 -8.75
N THR A 390 -47.39 -12.57 -9.16
CA THR A 390 -47.10 -12.03 -10.49
C THR A 390 -47.20 -13.13 -11.54
N ASN A 391 -48.38 -13.23 -12.15
CA ASN A 391 -48.60 -13.93 -13.40
C ASN A 391 -47.71 -13.37 -14.53
N VAL A 392 -46.61 -14.04 -14.86
CA VAL A 392 -45.85 -13.80 -16.10
C VAL A 392 -45.87 -15.09 -16.91
N LYS A 393 -46.65 -15.10 -17.99
CA LYS A 393 -46.71 -16.21 -18.96
C LYS A 393 -45.37 -16.34 -19.71
N PRO A 394 -44.87 -17.55 -19.98
CA PRO A 394 -43.62 -17.73 -20.73
C PRO A 394 -43.92 -17.61 -22.23
N LEU A 395 -43.34 -16.62 -22.90
CA LEU A 395 -43.28 -16.60 -24.36
C LEU A 395 -41.96 -17.24 -24.80
N VAL A 396 -42.06 -18.48 -25.27
CA VAL A 396 -41.01 -19.19 -26.01
C VAL A 396 -40.72 -18.41 -27.30
N GLY A 397 -39.47 -18.00 -27.49
CA GLY A 397 -39.01 -17.29 -28.69
C GLY A 397 -37.55 -17.62 -28.98
N THR A 398 -37.36 -18.45 -29.99
CA THR A 398 -36.15 -19.10 -30.46
C THR A 398 -35.07 -18.11 -30.94
N VAL A 399 -34.07 -17.78 -30.11
CA VAL A 399 -32.77 -17.24 -30.59
C VAL A 399 -31.62 -17.80 -29.75
N VAL A 400 -31.55 -19.12 -29.61
CA VAL A 400 -30.43 -19.80 -28.96
C VAL A 400 -29.86 -20.84 -29.93
N GLY A 401 -29.27 -20.34 -31.01
CA GLY A 401 -28.52 -21.14 -31.98
C GLY A 401 -27.24 -20.47 -32.47
N GLY A 402 -27.18 -19.13 -32.45
CA GLY A 402 -26.02 -18.38 -32.94
C GLY A 402 -24.88 -18.16 -31.94
N LEU A 403 -25.17 -18.07 -30.63
CA LEU A 403 -24.17 -17.68 -29.62
C LEU A 403 -23.35 -18.84 -29.05
N PHE A 404 -23.81 -20.09 -29.19
CA PHE A 404 -23.05 -21.26 -28.75
C PHE A 404 -21.91 -21.61 -29.72
N LEU A 405 -22.05 -21.29 -31.01
CA LEU A 405 -20.99 -21.53 -32.01
C LEU A 405 -19.83 -20.53 -31.88
N SER A 406 -20.06 -19.30 -31.41
CA SER A 406 -18.99 -18.33 -31.15
C SER A 406 -18.08 -18.69 -29.97
N TYR A 407 -18.61 -19.40 -28.95
CA TYR A 407 -17.81 -19.82 -27.80
C TYR A 407 -16.84 -20.96 -28.14
N PHE A 408 -17.24 -21.87 -29.04
CA PHE A 408 -16.35 -22.93 -29.51
C PHE A 408 -15.24 -22.38 -30.43
N LEU A 409 -15.53 -21.40 -31.28
CA LEU A 409 -14.49 -20.80 -32.14
C LEU A 409 -13.46 -19.97 -31.33
N PHE A 410 -13.85 -19.35 -30.21
CA PHE A 410 -12.90 -18.66 -29.33
C PHE A 410 -11.88 -19.62 -28.67
N LYS A 411 -12.30 -20.86 -28.37
CA LYS A 411 -11.42 -21.88 -27.77
C LYS A 411 -10.46 -22.55 -28.78
N PHE A 412 -10.73 -22.44 -30.08
CA PHE A 412 -9.95 -23.09 -31.15
C PHE A 412 -9.28 -22.13 -32.13
N THR A 413 -9.34 -20.82 -31.92
CA THR A 413 -8.57 -19.82 -32.69
C THR A 413 -7.19 -19.63 -32.03
N PRO A 414 -6.06 -19.56 -32.78
CA PRO A 414 -4.71 -19.53 -32.21
C PRO A 414 -4.30 -18.15 -31.63
N LEU A 415 -5.23 -17.44 -30.99
CA LEU A 415 -4.99 -16.14 -30.34
C LEU A 415 -4.66 -16.26 -28.85
N GLY A 416 -4.93 -17.40 -28.21
CA GLY A 416 -4.54 -17.66 -26.81
C GLY A 416 -3.01 -17.62 -26.57
N PRO A 417 -2.18 -18.26 -27.43
CA PRO A 417 -0.73 -18.18 -27.30
C PRO A 417 -0.12 -16.81 -27.67
N TRP A 418 -0.86 -15.94 -28.37
CA TRP A 418 -0.37 -14.61 -28.75
C TRP A 418 -0.44 -13.61 -27.59
N LEU A 419 -1.53 -13.60 -26.82
CA LEU A 419 -1.68 -12.76 -25.62
C LEU A 419 -0.64 -13.09 -24.54
N HIS A 420 -0.31 -14.37 -24.35
CA HIS A 420 0.76 -14.78 -23.43
C HIS A 420 2.16 -14.39 -23.93
N ARG A 421 2.36 -14.32 -25.24
CA ARG A 421 3.64 -13.94 -25.88
C ARG A 421 3.87 -12.43 -25.90
N VAL A 422 2.82 -11.61 -25.88
CA VAL A 422 2.92 -10.14 -25.78
C VAL A 422 3.23 -9.70 -24.34
N ILE A 423 2.68 -10.40 -23.33
CA ILE A 423 2.93 -10.12 -21.90
C ILE A 423 4.37 -10.48 -21.46
N LEU A 424 5.06 -11.38 -22.18
CA LEU A 424 6.42 -11.82 -21.83
C LEU A 424 7.54 -11.23 -22.71
N LYS A 425 7.24 -10.30 -23.63
CA LYS A 425 8.25 -9.83 -24.61
C LYS A 425 8.91 -8.49 -24.38
N ASP A 426 8.40 -7.64 -23.50
CA ASP A 426 9.14 -6.44 -23.06
C ASP A 426 9.59 -6.62 -21.61
N LYS A 427 10.57 -7.51 -21.43
CA LYS A 427 11.43 -7.48 -20.25
C LYS A 427 12.49 -6.40 -20.47
N GLU A 428 12.16 -5.15 -20.10
CA GLU A 428 13.17 -4.37 -19.38
C GLU A 428 13.37 -5.07 -18.03
N TYR A 429 14.61 -5.46 -17.74
CA TYR A 429 14.99 -6.16 -16.53
C TYR A 429 14.68 -5.30 -15.30
N LEU A 430 13.52 -5.53 -14.69
CA LEU A 430 13.25 -5.21 -13.29
C LEU A 430 13.83 -6.37 -12.45
N PRO A 431 14.79 -6.11 -11.54
CA PRO A 431 15.29 -7.15 -10.66
C PRO A 431 14.15 -7.66 -9.78
N ASN A 432 13.99 -8.98 -9.79
CA ASN A 432 13.03 -9.75 -9.03
C ASN A 432 13.40 -9.66 -7.54
N PHE A 433 12.67 -8.88 -6.75
CA PHE A 433 12.71 -8.96 -5.28
C PHE A 433 11.48 -9.76 -4.82
N ASP A 434 11.52 -11.07 -5.07
CA ASP A 434 10.53 -12.00 -4.52
C ASP A 434 10.87 -12.32 -3.05
N GLU A 435 9.87 -12.06 -2.20
CA GLU A 435 9.30 -12.94 -1.18
C GLU A 435 10.16 -13.51 -0.02
N GLU A 436 11.49 -13.47 -0.04
CA GLU A 436 12.31 -14.08 1.05
C GLU A 436 12.66 -13.13 2.21
N ASN A 437 12.42 -11.83 2.09
CA ASN A 437 12.93 -10.84 3.06
C ASN A 437 11.98 -10.49 4.22
N TYR A 438 10.75 -11.02 4.24
CA TYR A 438 9.80 -10.77 5.34
C TYR A 438 10.13 -11.58 6.61
N GLN A 439 10.89 -12.67 6.49
CA GLN A 439 11.30 -13.47 7.64
C GLN A 439 12.40 -12.78 8.46
N TYR A 440 13.27 -11.99 7.83
CA TYR A 440 14.40 -11.31 8.48
C TYR A 440 14.00 -10.09 9.33
N LEU A 441 12.82 -9.51 9.09
CA LEU A 441 12.39 -8.27 9.77
C LEU A 441 11.81 -8.51 11.18
N TYR A 442 11.59 -9.78 11.58
CA TYR A 442 11.10 -10.13 12.91
C TYR A 442 12.21 -10.43 13.93
N GLU A 443 13.48 -10.52 13.53
CA GLU A 443 14.60 -10.91 14.43
C GLU A 443 15.48 -9.75 14.92
N TYR A 444 15.23 -8.50 14.51
CA TYR A 444 16.04 -7.36 14.98
C TYR A 444 15.30 -6.49 16.01
N TYR A 445 15.22 -6.99 17.24
CA TYR A 445 15.09 -6.13 18.42
C TYR A 445 16.51 -5.83 18.93
N PRO A 446 16.90 -4.57 19.15
CA PRO A 446 18.16 -4.27 19.83
C PRO A 446 18.04 -4.69 21.29
N GLU A 447 18.85 -5.67 21.71
CA GLU A 447 19.15 -5.92 23.11
C GLU A 447 19.69 -4.61 23.73
N TYR A 448 19.13 -4.27 24.88
CA TYR A 448 19.55 -3.12 25.68
C TYR A 448 21.04 -3.25 26.04
N ASP A 449 21.82 -2.20 25.79
CA ASP A 449 23.19 -2.07 26.29
C ASP A 449 23.20 -2.18 27.83
N ASP A 450 23.84 -3.23 28.33
CA ASP A 450 24.06 -3.43 29.76
C ASP A 450 25.11 -2.44 30.26
N PHE A 451 24.67 -1.58 31.16
CA PHE A 451 25.46 -0.58 31.87
C PHE A 451 26.48 -1.32 32.75
N ASN A 452 27.78 -1.22 32.46
CA ASN A 452 28.87 -1.83 33.24
C ASN A 452 29.16 -1.01 34.53
N PRO A 453 28.89 -1.51 35.75
CA PRO A 453 29.31 -0.89 36.99
C PRO A 453 30.43 -1.71 37.63
N ASN A 454 31.64 -1.17 37.56
CA ASN A 454 32.73 -1.33 38.53
C ASN A 454 33.26 -2.74 38.83
N ASN A 455 34.50 -2.91 38.40
CA ASN A 455 35.50 -3.85 38.92
C ASN A 455 35.77 -3.56 40.41
N GLU A 456 35.21 -4.34 41.32
CA GLU A 456 35.81 -4.61 42.64
C GLU A 456 35.70 -6.11 42.93
N ASP A 457 36.87 -6.74 43.11
CA ASP A 457 37.05 -8.16 43.38
C ASP A 457 36.33 -8.58 44.67
N VAL A 458 35.39 -9.52 44.56
CA VAL A 458 34.84 -10.25 45.72
C VAL A 458 35.08 -11.74 45.54
N ASN A 459 36.04 -12.26 46.29
CA ASN A 459 36.30 -13.69 46.48
C ASN A 459 35.14 -14.36 47.24
N ILE A 460 34.58 -15.43 46.67
CA ILE A 460 33.65 -16.31 47.38
C ILE A 460 34.23 -17.72 47.42
N ALA A 461 34.53 -18.20 48.64
CA ALA A 461 34.95 -19.56 48.92
C ALA A 461 33.73 -20.49 49.03
N TYR A 462 33.82 -21.67 48.41
CA TYR A 462 32.83 -22.74 48.54
C TYR A 462 33.10 -23.58 49.79
N TYR A 463 32.05 -23.86 50.57
CA TYR A 463 32.01 -25.00 51.48
C TYR A 463 31.11 -26.09 50.87
N PRO A 464 31.54 -27.37 50.86
CA PRO A 464 30.70 -28.49 50.48
C PRO A 464 29.83 -28.95 51.64
N SER A 465 28.66 -29.49 51.27
CA SER A 465 27.54 -29.97 52.08
C SER A 465 27.88 -30.74 53.35
#